data_AF-A0ABD0TMX5-F1
#
_entry.id   AF-A0ABD0TMX5-F1
#
_cell.length_a   1.000
_cell.length_b   1.000
_cell.length_c   1.000
_cell.angle_alpha   90.00
_cell.angle_beta   90.00
_cell.angle_gamma   90.00
#
_symmetry.space_group_name_H-M   'P 1'
#
loop_
_entity.id
_entity.type
_entity.pdbx_description
1 polymer ?
#
loop_
_entity_poly.entity_id
_entity_poly.type
_entity_poly.pdbx_seq_one_letter_code
_entity_poly.pdbx_strand_id
1 'polypeptide(L)'
;MSLRNILRLRDVARHRVVSFTPIVIRNFSEDKSGDRHQRWTRNWKLTGTMLLGSVLVGSAITDQTKQKLKLSKQERAEPFEAGAKRPDLPTFRAEEVSKHDTKKSFWVTYKHGVYDVTKFLPSHPGGEQILNAAGLSIEPFWNVYGMHKTQEVYRLLEAYRIGNLHDDDVVDHSDEELWVKEPYRDKRLIVHTAKPFNAEIPPQYQAAHFDTPNELFYVRQHMPVPDIEAASHRVRVTVRSSGSERERSFSLAELDKFPRLAVRAALMCAGNRRSEMNEQVKPVKGINWAGGAISNAVWEGVSLRDVLIHCGVDMEHTEGQHVIFTGADIDATGVNFSTSIPLHMAVDPGSRIVLATHMNGRALPLDHGYPLRVVVPGAPAVRSVKWLESITVSTEESPSHWHQKDYRAFNPSKTWETADFATAPPVYSLPVTSAFCDPQDGDTVRAKNGHILLKGERF
;
A
#
# COMPACT_ATOMS: atom_id res chain seq x y z
N MET A 1 -10.96 5.10 -19.23
CA MET A 1 -10.33 4.26 -20.28
C MET A 1 -8.93 3.92 -19.81
N SER A 2 -8.56 2.64 -19.71
CA SER A 2 -7.26 2.22 -19.15
C SER A 2 -6.08 2.64 -20.02
N LEU A 3 -4.93 2.97 -19.41
CA LEU A 3 -3.64 3.22 -20.08
C LEU A 3 -3.24 2.05 -21.01
N ARG A 4 -3.68 0.82 -20.69
CA ARG A 4 -3.55 -0.38 -21.53
C ARG A 4 -4.24 -0.24 -22.90
N ASN A 5 -5.35 0.51 -22.95
CA ASN A 5 -6.03 0.82 -24.21
C ASN A 5 -5.31 1.94 -24.96
N ILE A 6 -4.78 2.97 -24.27
CA ILE A 6 -4.04 4.07 -24.91
C ILE A 6 -2.75 3.56 -25.57
N LEU A 7 -2.04 2.64 -24.91
CA LEU A 7 -0.81 2.04 -25.42
C LEU A 7 -1.06 1.03 -26.55
N ARG A 8 -2.21 0.33 -26.57
CA ARG A 8 -2.58 -0.59 -27.68
C ARG A 8 -3.26 0.10 -28.87
N LEU A 9 -3.90 1.25 -28.67
CA LEU A 9 -4.70 1.91 -29.72
C LEU A 9 -3.86 2.55 -30.84
N ARG A 10 -2.54 2.70 -30.67
CA ARG A 10 -1.65 3.10 -31.78
C ARG A 10 -1.35 1.98 -32.76
N ASP A 11 -1.52 0.71 -32.39
CA ASP A 11 -1.17 -0.44 -33.24
C ASP A 11 -2.38 -1.18 -33.87
N VAL A 12 -3.61 -0.95 -33.38
CA VAL A 12 -4.79 -1.74 -33.80
C VAL A 12 -5.71 -0.99 -34.79
N ALA A 13 -5.22 0.05 -35.47
CA ALA A 13 -5.96 0.75 -36.52
C ALA A 13 -6.09 -0.05 -37.85
N ARG A 14 -5.88 -1.38 -37.84
CA ARG A 14 -6.14 -2.25 -39.00
C ARG A 14 -6.82 -3.56 -38.57
N HIS A 15 -8.11 -3.59 -38.88
CA HIS A 15 -9.02 -4.75 -38.99
C HIS A 15 -10.00 -5.03 -37.85
N ARG A 16 -11.26 -5.20 -38.29
CA ARG A 16 -12.51 -5.39 -37.54
C ARG A 16 -12.72 -6.86 -37.15
N VAL A 17 -13.41 -7.11 -36.03
CA VAL A 17 -14.75 -7.77 -35.88
C VAL A 17 -14.93 -8.34 -34.46
N VAL A 18 -16.19 -8.34 -34.03
CA VAL A 18 -16.84 -8.50 -32.71
C VAL A 18 -17.22 -9.96 -32.39
N SER A 19 -17.24 -10.38 -31.11
CA SER A 19 -18.40 -10.98 -30.38
C SER A 19 -18.06 -11.96 -29.21
N PHE A 20 -19.07 -12.20 -28.38
CA PHE A 20 -19.24 -12.57 -26.97
C PHE A 20 -19.30 -14.09 -26.59
N THR A 21 -18.89 -14.40 -25.33
CA THR A 21 -19.30 -15.40 -24.25
C THR A 21 -19.93 -16.79 -24.58
N PRO A 22 -20.25 -17.68 -23.58
CA PRO A 22 -19.48 -18.36 -22.51
C PRO A 22 -19.64 -19.90 -22.55
N ILE A 23 -18.86 -20.71 -21.80
CA ILE A 23 -19.27 -22.10 -21.43
C ILE A 23 -18.85 -22.45 -19.99
N VAL A 24 -19.81 -23.02 -19.25
CA VAL A 24 -19.72 -23.65 -17.91
C VAL A 24 -19.86 -25.18 -18.06
N ILE A 25 -19.44 -25.90 -17.01
CA ILE A 25 -19.83 -27.24 -16.49
C ILE A 25 -18.62 -28.20 -16.44
N ARG A 26 -17.98 -28.47 -15.28
CA ARG A 26 -18.28 -29.37 -14.12
C ARG A 26 -18.13 -30.87 -14.41
N ASN A 27 -17.22 -31.60 -13.71
CA ASN A 27 -17.55 -32.66 -12.73
C ASN A 27 -16.42 -33.64 -12.27
N PHE A 28 -16.49 -33.96 -10.96
CA PHE A 28 -16.17 -35.19 -10.17
C PHE A 28 -14.76 -35.86 -10.24
N SER A 29 -14.21 -36.55 -9.21
CA SER A 29 -14.75 -37.23 -8.01
C SER A 29 -13.73 -37.38 -6.85
N GLU A 30 -14.28 -37.84 -5.70
CA GLU A 30 -13.75 -38.39 -4.43
C GLU A 30 -12.50 -39.31 -4.52
N ASP A 31 -11.68 -39.54 -3.46
CA ASP A 31 -12.09 -40.25 -2.23
C ASP A 31 -11.12 -40.12 -1.01
N LYS A 32 -11.67 -40.53 0.14
CA LYS A 32 -11.29 -40.43 1.55
C LYS A 32 -10.04 -41.21 1.98
N SER A 33 -9.39 -40.76 3.06
CA SER A 33 -9.34 -41.47 4.38
C SER A 33 -8.09 -41.13 5.20
N GLY A 34 -8.20 -41.20 6.53
CA GLY A 34 -7.08 -41.52 7.42
C GLY A 34 -6.74 -40.51 8.51
N ASP A 35 -7.53 -40.49 9.59
CA ASP A 35 -7.20 -39.85 10.87
C ASP A 35 -6.34 -40.81 11.73
N ARG A 36 -5.16 -40.37 12.20
CA ARG A 36 -4.68 -40.42 13.60
C ARG A 36 -3.16 -40.50 13.81
N HIS A 37 -2.75 -39.73 14.82
CA HIS A 37 -1.63 -39.90 15.74
C HIS A 37 -0.20 -39.63 15.26
N GLN A 38 0.30 -38.42 15.56
CA GLN A 38 1.70 -38.21 15.89
C GLN A 38 1.86 -37.60 17.27
N ARG A 39 2.51 -38.38 18.15
CA ARG A 39 3.00 -38.02 19.48
C ARG A 39 4.51 -37.88 19.32
N TRP A 40 5.06 -36.66 19.36
CA TRP A 40 6.50 -36.47 19.46
C TRP A 40 6.89 -35.35 20.41
N THR A 41 7.99 -35.64 21.09
CA THR A 41 8.50 -35.10 22.32
C THR A 41 9.30 -33.82 22.13
N ARG A 42 9.23 -32.99 23.17
CA ARG A 42 10.01 -31.77 23.38
C ARG A 42 11.46 -32.14 23.69
N ASN A 43 12.44 -31.55 22.99
CA ASN A 43 13.81 -31.47 23.49
C ASN A 43 14.44 -30.12 23.11
N TRP A 44 14.81 -29.41 24.17
CA TRP A 44 15.54 -28.15 24.21
C TRP A 44 17.04 -28.45 24.24
N LYS A 45 17.82 -27.81 23.36
CA LYS A 45 19.24 -27.54 23.63
C LYS A 45 19.58 -26.12 23.18
N LEU A 46 19.97 -25.33 24.19
CA LEU A 46 20.69 -24.08 24.06
C LEU A 46 22.10 -24.36 23.53
N THR A 47 22.50 -23.63 22.49
CA THR A 47 23.89 -23.24 22.28
C THR A 47 23.87 -21.83 21.70
N GLY A 48 24.24 -20.86 22.53
CA GLY A 48 24.46 -19.49 22.10
C GLY A 48 25.84 -19.33 21.48
N THR A 49 25.93 -18.56 20.40
CA THR A 49 27.15 -17.84 20.02
C THR A 49 26.76 -16.63 19.17
N MET A 50 27.47 -15.53 19.41
CA MET A 50 27.29 -14.17 18.90
C MET A 50 27.01 -14.06 17.39
N LEU A 51 26.13 -13.13 16.99
CA LEU A 51 26.07 -12.62 15.61
C LEU A 51 25.95 -11.09 15.61
N LEU A 52 27.11 -10.44 15.45
CA LEU A 52 27.24 -9.11 14.87
C LEU A 52 26.99 -9.19 13.36
N GLY A 53 26.18 -8.26 12.83
CA GLY A 53 26.32 -7.78 11.44
C GLY A 53 25.22 -8.20 10.46
N SER A 54 24.45 -7.19 10.02
CA SER A 54 23.78 -7.07 8.72
C SER A 54 22.93 -8.26 8.25
N VAL A 55 21.61 -8.15 8.35
CA VAL A 55 20.69 -9.10 7.70
C VAL A 55 20.81 -8.93 6.18
N LEU A 56 21.43 -9.93 5.57
CA LEU A 56 21.53 -10.11 4.13
C LEU A 56 20.14 -10.31 3.53
N VAL A 57 19.85 -9.58 2.45
CA VAL A 57 18.90 -9.98 1.41
C VAL A 57 19.43 -11.29 0.83
N GLY A 58 19.12 -12.42 1.45
CA GLY A 58 19.79 -13.69 1.16
C GLY A 58 18.90 -14.93 1.17
N SER A 59 17.63 -14.84 1.55
CA SER A 59 16.80 -16.05 1.75
C SER A 59 15.97 -16.45 0.52
N ALA A 60 15.81 -15.56 -0.47
CA ALA A 60 15.15 -15.87 -1.74
C ALA A 60 16.15 -16.17 -2.90
N ILE A 61 17.45 -16.17 -2.61
CA ILE A 61 18.51 -16.33 -3.59
C ILE A 61 19.02 -17.77 -3.49
N THR A 62 18.75 -18.58 -4.52
CA THR A 62 19.30 -19.95 -4.66
C THR A 62 20.83 -19.92 -4.56
N ASP A 63 21.45 -21.02 -4.12
CA ASP A 63 22.91 -21.08 -3.91
C ASP A 63 23.74 -20.71 -5.16
N GLN A 64 23.22 -20.98 -6.37
CA GLN A 64 23.83 -20.52 -7.63
C GLN A 64 23.88 -18.99 -7.75
N THR A 65 22.86 -18.30 -7.28
CA THR A 65 22.74 -16.84 -7.36
C THR A 65 23.54 -16.17 -6.22
N LYS A 66 23.65 -16.82 -5.05
CA LYS A 66 24.59 -16.41 -3.98
C LYS A 66 26.04 -16.51 -4.42
N GLN A 67 26.39 -17.50 -5.23
CA GLN A 67 27.74 -17.66 -5.77
C GLN A 67 28.11 -16.58 -6.79
N LYS A 68 27.13 -16.06 -7.55
CA LYS A 68 27.30 -14.90 -8.45
C LYS A 68 27.38 -13.55 -7.74
N LEU A 69 26.86 -13.43 -6.51
CA LEU A 69 26.71 -12.17 -5.75
C LEU A 69 27.76 -11.98 -4.63
N LYS A 70 28.89 -12.71 -4.64
CA LYS A 70 29.98 -12.50 -3.66
C LYS A 70 30.69 -11.16 -3.92
N LEU A 71 30.09 -10.09 -3.42
CA LEU A 71 30.65 -8.73 -3.44
C LEU A 71 31.35 -8.42 -2.12
N SER A 72 32.52 -7.78 -2.21
CA SER A 72 33.29 -7.28 -1.08
C SER A 72 32.53 -6.19 -0.31
N LYS A 73 32.97 -5.91 0.93
CA LYS A 73 32.36 -4.89 1.80
C LYS A 73 32.43 -3.47 1.21
N GLN A 74 33.39 -3.25 0.30
CA GLN A 74 33.64 -1.97 -0.38
C GLN A 74 32.72 -1.78 -1.60
N GLU A 75 32.45 -2.85 -2.37
CA GLU A 75 31.52 -2.83 -3.52
C GLU A 75 30.05 -2.66 -3.11
N ARG A 76 29.70 -2.94 -1.85
CA ARG A 76 28.36 -2.69 -1.31
C ARG A 76 28.08 -1.21 -1.02
N ALA A 77 29.12 -0.40 -0.80
CA ALA A 77 29.00 1.00 -0.39
C ALA A 77 28.88 1.98 -1.57
N GLU A 78 29.33 1.60 -2.77
CA GLU A 78 29.25 2.43 -3.97
C GLU A 78 27.82 2.43 -4.57
N PRO A 79 27.28 3.58 -5.02
CA PRO A 79 26.01 3.65 -5.73
C PRO A 79 26.09 2.85 -7.03
N PHE A 80 25.26 1.84 -7.18
CA PHE A 80 25.18 1.01 -8.39
C PHE A 80 24.02 1.47 -9.26
N GLU A 81 24.32 1.81 -10.52
CA GLU A 81 23.30 2.19 -11.50
C GLU A 81 22.88 0.98 -12.36
N ALA A 82 21.71 0.40 -12.06
CA ALA A 82 21.09 -0.59 -12.95
C ALA A 82 20.49 0.06 -14.20
N GLY A 83 20.41 -0.70 -15.29
CA GLY A 83 19.72 -0.28 -16.52
C GLY A 83 20.57 0.58 -17.46
N ALA A 84 21.85 0.79 -17.16
CA ALA A 84 22.78 1.44 -18.08
C ALA A 84 22.95 0.62 -19.38
N LYS A 85 23.26 1.31 -20.49
CA LYS A 85 23.52 0.67 -21.78
C LYS A 85 24.85 -0.08 -21.75
N ARG A 86 24.86 -1.32 -22.24
CA ARG A 86 26.00 -2.23 -22.23
C ARG A 86 26.40 -2.62 -23.66
N PRO A 87 27.44 -2.00 -24.25
CA PRO A 87 27.82 -2.26 -25.65
C PRO A 87 28.19 -3.72 -25.95
N ASP A 88 28.55 -4.48 -24.93
CA ASP A 88 28.93 -5.88 -25.00
C ASP A 88 27.74 -6.86 -25.11
N LEU A 89 26.51 -6.38 -25.03
CA LEU A 89 25.29 -7.19 -25.03
C LEU A 89 24.41 -6.93 -26.27
N PRO A 90 23.62 -7.94 -26.70
CA PRO A 90 22.70 -7.77 -27.83
C PRO A 90 21.65 -6.70 -27.55
N THR A 91 21.10 -6.11 -28.61
CA THR A 91 20.02 -5.12 -28.54
C THR A 91 18.71 -5.76 -29.01
N PHE A 92 17.63 -5.52 -28.29
CA PHE A 92 16.28 -6.03 -28.55
C PHE A 92 15.30 -4.87 -28.77
N ARG A 93 14.29 -5.08 -29.60
CA ARG A 93 13.12 -4.19 -29.71
C ARG A 93 12.10 -4.48 -28.61
N ALA A 94 11.30 -3.50 -28.22
CA ALA A 94 10.22 -3.69 -27.25
C ALA A 94 9.19 -4.73 -27.72
N GLU A 95 8.93 -4.84 -29.03
CA GLU A 95 8.05 -5.87 -29.59
C GLU A 95 8.61 -7.29 -29.38
N GLU A 96 9.93 -7.46 -29.38
CA GLU A 96 10.55 -8.74 -29.10
C GLU A 96 10.41 -9.09 -27.62
N VAL A 97 10.67 -8.13 -26.73
CA VAL A 97 10.51 -8.31 -25.28
C VAL A 97 9.06 -8.63 -24.90
N SER A 98 8.08 -8.00 -25.55
CA SER A 98 6.66 -8.19 -25.25
C SER A 98 6.13 -9.60 -25.56
N LYS A 99 6.84 -10.38 -26.39
CA LYS A 99 6.52 -11.79 -26.68
C LYS A 99 6.84 -12.73 -25.49
N HIS A 100 7.56 -12.23 -24.49
CA HIS A 100 7.96 -12.96 -23.29
C HIS A 100 7.07 -12.56 -22.09
N ASP A 101 5.76 -12.78 -22.23
CA ASP A 101 4.73 -12.34 -21.29
C ASP A 101 4.12 -13.48 -20.43
N THR A 102 4.80 -14.64 -20.34
CA THR A 102 4.25 -15.84 -19.67
C THR A 102 5.13 -16.33 -18.52
N LYS A 103 4.60 -17.19 -17.64
CA LYS A 103 5.38 -17.81 -16.55
C LYS A 103 6.58 -18.65 -17.03
N LYS A 104 6.55 -19.12 -18.28
CA LYS A 104 7.63 -19.94 -18.87
C LYS A 104 8.67 -19.12 -19.62
N SER A 105 8.35 -17.88 -19.95
CA SER A 105 9.21 -16.96 -20.67
C SER A 105 8.79 -15.54 -20.30
N PHE A 106 9.58 -14.94 -19.43
CA PHE A 106 9.23 -13.73 -18.70
C PHE A 106 10.36 -12.72 -18.76
N TRP A 107 10.26 -11.79 -19.70
CA TRP A 107 11.23 -10.72 -19.84
C TRP A 107 10.65 -9.40 -19.38
N VAL A 108 11.52 -8.51 -18.91
CA VAL A 108 11.17 -7.17 -18.48
C VAL A 108 12.23 -6.18 -18.94
N THR A 109 11.86 -4.90 -18.98
CA THR A 109 12.81 -3.81 -19.23
C THR A 109 12.95 -2.88 -18.03
N TYR A 110 14.12 -2.26 -17.88
CA TYR A 110 14.39 -1.19 -16.91
C TYR A 110 15.43 -0.25 -17.51
N LYS A 111 15.08 1.01 -17.76
CA LYS A 111 15.87 1.95 -18.57
C LYS A 111 16.27 1.32 -19.91
N HIS A 112 17.57 1.18 -20.18
CA HIS A 112 18.09 0.57 -21.39
C HIS A 112 18.28 -0.93 -21.26
N GLY A 113 17.93 -1.55 -20.13
CA GLY A 113 18.17 -2.97 -19.88
C GLY A 113 17.02 -3.88 -20.22
N VAL A 114 17.35 -5.05 -20.75
CA VAL A 114 16.43 -6.18 -20.96
C VAL A 114 16.89 -7.35 -20.08
N TYR A 115 15.95 -7.92 -19.33
CA TYR A 115 16.23 -8.89 -18.29
C TYR A 115 15.31 -10.12 -18.44
N ASP A 116 15.90 -11.31 -18.36
CA ASP A 116 15.13 -12.56 -18.26
C ASP A 116 14.98 -12.95 -16.79
N VAL A 117 13.84 -12.60 -16.21
CA VAL A 117 13.53 -12.88 -14.80
C VAL A 117 12.64 -14.11 -14.63
N THR A 118 12.53 -14.97 -15.66
CA THR A 118 11.74 -16.22 -15.62
C THR A 118 12.11 -17.09 -14.43
N LYS A 119 13.41 -17.24 -14.15
CA LYS A 119 13.91 -18.04 -13.04
C LYS A 119 13.70 -17.40 -11.66
N PHE A 120 13.45 -16.09 -11.63
CA PHE A 120 13.20 -15.34 -10.40
C PHE A 120 11.72 -15.32 -10.02
N LEU A 121 10.80 -15.52 -10.97
CA LEU A 121 9.35 -15.50 -10.72
C LEU A 121 8.90 -16.26 -9.47
N PRO A 122 9.32 -17.52 -9.22
CA PRO A 122 8.86 -18.27 -8.05
C PRO A 122 9.37 -17.72 -6.72
N SER A 123 10.45 -16.94 -6.76
CA SER A 123 11.13 -16.35 -5.60
C SER A 123 10.75 -14.88 -5.39
N HIS A 124 9.90 -14.31 -6.24
CA HIS A 124 9.51 -12.91 -6.12
C HIS A 124 8.58 -12.68 -4.90
N PRO A 125 8.94 -11.77 -3.97
CA PRO A 125 8.17 -11.54 -2.74
C PRO A 125 6.73 -11.04 -2.95
N GLY A 126 6.42 -10.47 -4.13
CA GLY A 126 5.07 -10.03 -4.50
C GLY A 126 4.18 -11.12 -5.11
N GLY A 127 4.66 -12.37 -5.20
CA GLY A 127 3.92 -13.48 -5.81
C GLY A 127 3.56 -13.21 -7.27
N GLU A 128 2.38 -13.67 -7.71
CA GLU A 128 1.91 -13.56 -9.10
C GLU A 128 1.73 -12.12 -9.62
N GLN A 129 1.80 -11.09 -8.77
CA GLN A 129 1.68 -9.71 -9.22
C GLN A 129 2.82 -9.26 -10.13
N ILE A 130 4.00 -9.87 -9.99
CA ILE A 130 5.09 -9.65 -10.94
C ILE A 130 4.63 -9.91 -12.37
N LEU A 131 3.65 -10.81 -12.57
CA LEU A 131 3.14 -11.16 -13.89
C LEU A 131 2.47 -9.99 -14.63
N ASN A 132 2.11 -8.92 -13.92
CA ASN A 132 1.59 -7.72 -14.56
C ASN A 132 2.66 -6.96 -15.35
N ALA A 133 3.94 -7.18 -15.04
CA ALA A 133 5.06 -6.54 -15.73
C ALA A 133 5.62 -7.38 -16.89
N ALA A 134 5.02 -8.54 -17.20
CA ALA A 134 5.51 -9.47 -18.22
C ALA A 134 5.60 -8.78 -19.59
N GLY A 135 6.78 -8.78 -20.19
CA GLY A 135 7.02 -8.15 -21.48
C GLY A 135 6.98 -6.62 -21.48
N LEU A 136 6.98 -5.98 -20.29
CA LEU A 136 6.86 -4.53 -20.12
C LEU A 136 8.04 -3.94 -19.34
N SER A 137 8.11 -2.61 -19.30
CA SER A 137 8.99 -1.90 -18.38
C SER A 137 8.52 -2.06 -16.94
N ILE A 138 9.45 -2.35 -16.03
CA ILE A 138 9.19 -2.40 -14.58
C ILE A 138 9.22 -1.01 -13.94
N GLU A 139 9.71 0.02 -14.63
CA GLU A 139 9.84 1.38 -14.08
C GLU A 139 8.51 1.92 -13.53
N PRO A 140 7.38 1.90 -14.28
CA PRO A 140 6.08 2.34 -13.75
C PRO A 140 5.67 1.59 -12.48
N PHE A 141 5.94 0.28 -12.41
CA PHE A 141 5.62 -0.52 -11.23
C PHE A 141 6.51 -0.16 -10.04
N TRP A 142 7.81 0.04 -10.26
CA TRP A 142 8.75 0.43 -9.20
C TRP A 142 8.52 1.86 -8.71
N ASN A 143 7.95 2.71 -9.55
CA ASN A 143 7.53 4.06 -9.21
C ASN A 143 6.38 4.07 -8.20
N VAL A 144 5.48 3.10 -8.26
CA VAL A 144 4.43 2.85 -7.24
C VAL A 144 5.00 2.11 -6.03
N TYR A 145 5.69 1.00 -6.29
CA TYR A 145 6.22 0.10 -5.27
C TYR A 145 7.69 0.44 -5.00
N GLY A 146 7.92 1.61 -4.39
CA GLY A 146 9.26 2.15 -4.10
C GLY A 146 10.18 1.22 -3.30
N MET A 147 9.65 0.16 -2.69
CA MET A 147 10.42 -0.93 -2.05
C MET A 147 11.42 -1.63 -3.00
N HIS A 148 11.25 -1.50 -4.31
CA HIS A 148 12.18 -2.04 -5.31
C HIS A 148 13.34 -1.09 -5.64
N LYS A 149 13.24 0.20 -5.26
CA LYS A 149 14.28 1.21 -5.52
C LYS A 149 15.38 1.17 -4.45
N THR A 150 16.04 0.02 -4.33
CA THR A 150 17.16 -0.21 -3.41
C THR A 150 18.38 -0.76 -4.15
N GLN A 151 19.57 -0.52 -3.60
CA GLN A 151 20.83 -0.92 -4.21
C GLN A 151 20.97 -2.44 -4.32
N GLU A 152 20.38 -3.19 -3.39
CA GLU A 152 20.35 -4.64 -3.40
C GLU A 152 19.47 -5.17 -4.55
N VAL A 153 18.31 -4.55 -4.77
CA VAL A 153 17.38 -4.95 -5.84
C VAL A 153 17.95 -4.60 -7.21
N TYR A 154 18.60 -3.45 -7.36
CA TYR A 154 19.28 -3.06 -8.60
C TYR A 154 20.37 -4.07 -9.00
N ARG A 155 21.20 -4.49 -8.05
CA ARG A 155 22.22 -5.53 -8.30
C ARG A 155 21.61 -6.89 -8.59
N LEU A 156 20.53 -7.25 -7.90
CA LEU A 156 19.80 -8.49 -8.18
C LEU A 156 19.23 -8.49 -9.60
N LEU A 157 18.60 -7.39 -10.03
CA LEU A 157 18.05 -7.25 -11.38
C LEU A 157 19.15 -7.43 -12.44
N GLU A 158 20.30 -6.75 -12.28
CA GLU A 158 21.42 -6.85 -13.22
C GLU A 158 22.04 -8.27 -13.32
N ALA A 159 21.85 -9.12 -12.31
CA ALA A 159 22.26 -10.53 -12.42
C ALA A 159 21.43 -11.32 -13.46
N TYR A 160 20.27 -10.81 -13.87
CA TYR A 160 19.38 -11.38 -14.89
C TYR A 160 19.45 -10.65 -16.24
N ARG A 161 20.44 -9.76 -16.44
CA ARG A 161 20.62 -8.98 -17.66
C ARG A 161 20.90 -9.90 -18.86
N ILE A 162 20.17 -9.71 -19.96
CA ILE A 162 20.36 -10.44 -21.22
C ILE A 162 20.67 -9.54 -22.42
N GLY A 163 20.36 -8.24 -22.35
CA GLY A 163 20.55 -7.34 -23.49
C GLY A 163 20.24 -5.89 -23.18
N ASN A 164 20.28 -5.07 -24.23
CA ASN A 164 19.82 -3.68 -24.21
C ASN A 164 18.48 -3.55 -24.92
N LEU A 165 17.68 -2.59 -24.50
CA LEU A 165 16.53 -2.11 -25.25
C LEU A 165 17.04 -1.13 -26.31
N HIS A 166 16.47 -1.19 -27.52
CA HIS A 166 16.79 -0.25 -28.58
C HIS A 166 16.40 1.18 -28.18
N ASP A 167 17.22 2.18 -28.50
CA ASP A 167 17.05 3.56 -28.03
C ASP A 167 15.67 4.15 -28.41
N ASP A 168 15.18 3.85 -29.62
CA ASP A 168 13.84 4.26 -30.08
C ASP A 168 12.67 3.73 -29.23
N ASP A 169 12.90 2.63 -28.50
CA ASP A 169 11.88 1.97 -27.67
C ASP A 169 12.06 2.29 -26.18
N VAL A 170 13.12 3.04 -25.81
CA VAL A 170 13.31 3.54 -24.45
C VAL A 170 12.34 4.69 -24.21
N VAL A 171 11.33 4.44 -23.39
CA VAL A 171 10.38 5.45 -22.96
C VAL A 171 10.88 6.09 -21.68
N ASP A 172 10.86 7.42 -21.63
CA ASP A 172 11.09 8.11 -20.37
C ASP A 172 9.93 7.83 -19.41
N HIS A 173 10.22 7.02 -18.40
CA HIS A 173 9.32 6.72 -17.29
C HIS A 173 9.61 7.61 -16.08
N SER A 174 10.26 8.76 -16.28
CA SER A 174 10.37 9.79 -15.26
C SER A 174 8.95 10.20 -14.83
N ASP A 175 8.60 9.89 -13.59
CA ASP A 175 7.26 10.21 -13.07
C ASP A 175 7.10 11.71 -12.80
N GLU A 176 8.03 12.57 -13.21
CA GLU A 176 8.08 13.96 -12.75
C GLU A 176 6.76 14.68 -12.98
N GLU A 177 6.12 14.45 -14.14
CA GLU A 177 4.79 14.97 -14.49
C GLU A 177 3.69 14.54 -13.51
N LEU A 178 3.72 13.30 -13.01
CA LEU A 178 2.74 12.78 -12.05
C LEU A 178 2.80 13.52 -10.71
N TRP A 179 3.98 14.06 -10.35
CA TRP A 179 4.23 14.71 -9.07
C TRP A 179 4.29 16.25 -9.15
N VAL A 180 4.01 16.86 -10.32
CA VAL A 180 4.10 18.33 -10.49
C VAL A 180 3.09 19.06 -9.62
N LYS A 181 1.90 18.50 -9.43
CA LYS A 181 0.78 19.11 -8.70
C LYS A 181 0.74 18.77 -7.21
N GLU A 182 1.84 18.23 -6.70
CA GLU A 182 1.98 17.89 -5.29
C GLU A 182 1.86 19.16 -4.42
N PRO A 183 1.00 19.16 -3.37
CA PRO A 183 0.81 20.34 -2.53
C PRO A 183 2.06 20.71 -1.73
N TYR A 184 2.06 21.94 -1.20
CA TYR A 184 3.04 22.38 -0.21
C TYR A 184 2.85 21.63 1.11
N ARG A 185 3.95 21.26 1.77
CA ARG A 185 3.98 20.67 3.11
C ARG A 185 4.89 21.44 4.04
N ASP A 186 4.53 21.44 5.32
CA ASP A 186 5.31 22.10 6.36
C ASP A 186 6.71 21.47 6.48
N LYS A 187 7.74 22.31 6.47
CA LYS A 187 9.15 21.88 6.53
C LYS A 187 9.54 21.27 7.88
N ARG A 188 8.70 21.41 8.91
CA ARG A 188 8.94 20.80 10.22
C ARG A 188 8.67 19.30 10.22
N LEU A 189 7.90 18.77 9.26
CA LEU A 189 7.64 17.33 9.17
C LEU A 189 8.94 16.54 8.90
N ILE A 190 9.04 15.36 9.50
CA ILE A 190 10.15 14.42 9.23
C ILE A 190 9.79 13.65 7.97
N VAL A 191 10.42 13.99 6.85
CA VAL A 191 10.15 13.38 5.54
C VAL A 191 10.90 12.06 5.41
N HIS A 192 10.16 10.98 5.14
CA HIS A 192 10.71 9.65 4.90
C HIS A 192 10.85 9.34 3.41
N THR A 193 9.87 9.76 2.61
CA THR A 193 9.90 9.65 1.16
C THR A 193 9.30 10.92 0.55
N ALA A 194 9.93 11.45 -0.50
CA ALA A 194 9.42 12.62 -1.21
C ALA A 194 8.35 12.25 -2.25
N LYS A 195 8.48 11.08 -2.90
CA LYS A 195 7.60 10.59 -3.97
C LYS A 195 7.39 9.07 -3.84
N PRO A 196 6.19 8.59 -3.45
CA PRO A 196 5.08 9.37 -2.88
C PRO A 196 5.47 10.10 -1.60
N PHE A 197 4.81 11.22 -1.29
CA PHE A 197 5.12 11.99 -0.09
C PHE A 197 4.67 11.25 1.17
N ASN A 198 5.62 10.94 2.06
CA ASN A 198 5.37 10.35 3.36
C ASN A 198 6.22 11.05 4.41
N ALA A 199 5.56 11.59 5.44
CA ALA A 199 6.22 12.33 6.49
C ALA A 199 5.47 12.19 7.83
N GLU A 200 6.21 12.24 8.94
CA GLU A 200 5.64 12.14 10.28
C GLU A 200 5.83 13.43 11.08
N ILE A 201 5.00 13.58 12.11
CA ILE A 201 5.11 14.68 13.06
C ILE A 201 6.33 14.47 13.97
N PRO A 202 7.20 15.49 14.15
CA PRO A 202 8.30 15.40 15.10
C PRO A 202 7.81 15.18 16.54
N PRO A 203 8.51 14.36 17.35
CA PRO A 203 8.06 14.01 18.70
C PRO A 203 7.74 15.21 19.59
N GLN A 204 8.53 16.29 19.54
CA GLN A 204 8.29 17.50 20.32
C GLN A 204 6.93 18.18 20.03
N TYR A 205 6.32 17.90 18.88
CA TYR A 205 5.01 18.45 18.51
C TYR A 205 3.86 17.44 18.71
N GLN A 206 4.12 16.14 18.83
CA GLN A 206 3.09 15.09 18.99
C GLN A 206 2.22 15.33 20.23
N ALA A 207 2.86 15.60 21.37
CA ALA A 207 2.17 15.87 22.64
C ALA A 207 1.92 17.37 22.91
N ALA A 208 2.18 18.25 21.93
CA ALA A 208 2.04 19.70 22.11
C ALA A 208 0.57 20.17 22.00
N HIS A 209 -0.22 19.48 21.18
CA HIS A 209 -1.65 19.78 20.98
C HIS A 209 -2.44 18.49 21.03
N PHE A 210 -3.59 18.51 21.71
CA PHE A 210 -4.48 17.35 21.72
C PHE A 210 -5.04 17.07 20.32
N ASP A 211 -5.51 18.10 19.63
CA ASP A 211 -5.84 18.05 18.20
C ASP A 211 -4.63 18.58 17.41
N THR A 212 -3.97 17.70 16.65
CA THR A 212 -2.78 18.01 15.86
C THR A 212 -3.12 19.04 14.78
N PRO A 213 -2.36 20.16 14.66
CA PRO A 213 -2.55 21.13 13.58
C PRO A 213 -2.47 20.46 12.20
N ASN A 214 -3.31 20.89 11.26
CA ASN A 214 -3.44 20.26 9.94
C ASN A 214 -2.10 20.21 9.19
N GLU A 215 -1.27 21.24 9.32
CA GLU A 215 0.03 21.36 8.66
C GLU A 215 1.09 20.41 9.24
N LEU A 216 0.86 19.89 10.45
CA LEU A 216 1.72 18.94 11.15
C LEU A 216 1.13 17.53 11.24
N PHE A 217 -0.08 17.30 10.74
CA PHE A 217 -0.69 15.97 10.76
C PHE A 217 0.12 15.04 9.84
N TYR A 218 0.47 13.85 10.31
CA TYR A 218 1.33 12.93 9.53
C TYR A 218 0.72 12.61 8.16
N VAL A 219 1.56 12.50 7.14
CA VAL A 219 1.13 12.27 5.76
C VAL A 219 1.59 10.88 5.32
N ARG A 220 0.64 10.04 4.93
CA ARG A 220 0.93 8.77 4.22
C ARG A 220 0.25 8.77 2.86
N GLN A 221 1.03 8.56 1.81
CA GLN A 221 0.56 8.38 0.43
C GLN A 221 1.25 7.18 -0.23
N HIS A 222 0.51 6.40 -1.03
CA HIS A 222 1.13 5.40 -1.92
C HIS A 222 1.24 5.89 -3.38
N MET A 223 0.50 6.93 -3.77
CA MET A 223 0.38 7.48 -5.12
C MET A 223 0.29 9.01 -5.05
N PRO A 224 0.41 9.74 -6.18
CA PRO A 224 0.29 11.20 -6.20
C PRO A 224 -1.05 11.71 -5.66
N VAL A 225 -1.05 12.93 -5.14
CA VAL A 225 -2.27 13.64 -4.73
C VAL A 225 -3.12 13.94 -5.97
N PRO A 226 -4.37 13.45 -6.05
CA PRO A 226 -5.28 13.78 -7.14
C PRO A 226 -5.64 15.27 -7.17
N ASP A 227 -5.67 15.85 -8.36
CA ASP A 227 -6.17 17.21 -8.60
C ASP A 227 -7.69 17.15 -8.85
N ILE A 228 -8.48 17.38 -7.78
CA ILE A 228 -9.94 17.24 -7.80
C ILE A 228 -10.61 18.60 -7.59
N GLU A 229 -11.45 18.98 -8.54
CA GLU A 229 -12.33 20.14 -8.42
C GLU A 229 -13.58 19.78 -7.59
N ALA A 230 -13.71 20.35 -6.40
CA ALA A 230 -14.76 20.02 -5.43
C ALA A 230 -16.17 20.26 -5.96
N ALA A 231 -16.39 21.29 -6.78
CA ALA A 231 -17.70 21.58 -7.36
C ALA A 231 -18.21 20.46 -8.28
N SER A 232 -17.29 19.72 -8.91
CA SER A 232 -17.60 18.61 -9.83
C SER A 232 -17.53 17.24 -9.16
N HIS A 233 -16.95 17.16 -7.95
CA HIS A 233 -16.72 15.90 -7.26
C HIS A 233 -18.04 15.24 -6.88
N ARG A 234 -18.14 13.93 -7.17
CA ARG A 234 -19.26 13.10 -6.77
C ARG A 234 -18.76 11.77 -6.21
N VAL A 235 -19.36 11.33 -5.11
CA VAL A 235 -19.17 9.97 -4.59
C VAL A 235 -20.29 9.06 -5.08
N ARG A 236 -19.93 7.89 -5.63
CA ARG A 236 -20.90 6.84 -6.00
C ARG A 236 -21.08 5.86 -4.85
N VAL A 237 -22.32 5.49 -4.56
CA VAL A 237 -22.68 4.48 -3.57
C VAL A 237 -23.44 3.37 -4.27
N THR A 238 -22.88 2.17 -4.28
CA THR A 238 -23.45 0.99 -4.93
C THR A 238 -23.83 -0.04 -3.87
N VAL A 239 -25.10 -0.44 -3.85
CA VAL A 239 -25.64 -1.48 -2.96
C VAL A 239 -26.11 -2.66 -3.80
N ARG A 240 -25.54 -3.84 -3.56
CA ARG A 240 -25.93 -5.10 -4.19
C ARG A 240 -26.78 -5.92 -3.23
N SER A 241 -27.98 -6.31 -3.65
CA SER A 241 -28.90 -7.15 -2.87
C SER A 241 -29.73 -8.04 -3.78
N SER A 242 -29.69 -9.36 -3.58
CA SER A 242 -30.64 -10.35 -4.11
C SER A 242 -30.93 -10.20 -5.60
N GLY A 243 -29.87 -10.11 -6.40
CA GLY A 243 -29.95 -9.99 -7.86
C GLY A 243 -30.25 -8.58 -8.39
N SER A 244 -30.34 -7.57 -7.52
CA SER A 244 -30.47 -6.17 -7.90
C SER A 244 -29.26 -5.34 -7.47
N GLU A 245 -28.87 -4.40 -8.33
CA GLU A 245 -27.83 -3.40 -8.03
C GLU A 245 -28.47 -2.01 -8.04
N ARG A 246 -28.30 -1.28 -6.94
CA ARG A 246 -28.75 0.10 -6.82
C ARG A 246 -27.54 1.00 -6.70
N GLU A 247 -27.43 1.96 -7.62
CA GLU A 247 -26.39 2.98 -7.57
C GLU A 247 -27.02 4.34 -7.32
N ARG A 248 -26.41 5.11 -6.43
CA ARG A 248 -26.69 6.54 -6.25
C ARG A 248 -25.39 7.31 -6.30
N SER A 249 -25.43 8.54 -6.77
CA SER A 249 -24.27 9.43 -6.81
C SER A 249 -24.61 10.74 -6.11
N PHE A 250 -23.74 11.20 -5.23
CA PHE A 250 -23.94 12.43 -4.45
C PHE A 250 -22.83 13.42 -4.75
N SER A 251 -23.21 14.66 -5.08
CA SER A 251 -22.32 15.82 -4.94
C SER A 251 -22.09 16.16 -3.47
N LEU A 252 -21.07 16.97 -3.18
CA LEU A 252 -20.82 17.48 -1.84
C LEU A 252 -22.02 18.26 -1.28
N ALA A 253 -22.72 19.03 -2.12
CA ALA A 253 -23.92 19.77 -1.72
C ALA A 253 -25.13 18.86 -1.42
N GLU A 254 -25.21 17.68 -2.03
CA GLU A 254 -26.23 16.68 -1.70
C GLU A 254 -25.88 15.94 -0.41
N LEU A 255 -24.59 15.66 -0.16
CA LEU A 255 -24.13 15.12 1.11
C LEU A 255 -24.41 16.09 2.27
N ASP A 256 -24.18 17.40 2.12
CA ASP A 256 -24.41 18.38 3.19
C ASP A 256 -25.89 18.50 3.65
N LYS A 257 -26.82 17.87 2.93
CA LYS A 257 -28.23 17.75 3.35
C LYS A 257 -28.46 16.70 4.44
N PHE A 258 -27.51 15.78 4.64
CA PHE A 258 -27.59 14.81 5.73
C PHE A 258 -27.23 15.47 7.08
N PRO A 259 -27.68 14.92 8.22
CA PRO A 259 -27.28 15.41 9.53
C PRO A 259 -25.76 15.44 9.70
N ARG A 260 -25.23 16.59 10.17
CA ARG A 260 -23.80 16.76 10.39
C ARG A 260 -23.30 15.90 11.55
N LEU A 261 -22.12 15.33 11.36
CA LEU A 261 -21.43 14.49 12.32
C LEU A 261 -20.01 15.03 12.51
N ALA A 262 -19.64 15.33 13.76
CA ALA A 262 -18.28 15.71 14.16
C ALA A 262 -17.70 14.63 15.09
N VAL A 263 -16.56 14.06 14.73
CA VAL A 263 -15.88 12.99 15.47
C VAL A 263 -14.44 13.40 15.71
N ARG A 264 -14.03 13.44 16.98
CA ARG A 264 -12.61 13.50 17.31
C ARG A 264 -12.03 12.08 17.27
N ALA A 265 -11.08 11.85 16.37
CA ALA A 265 -10.46 10.54 16.22
C ALA A 265 -9.00 10.69 15.79
N ALA A 266 -8.13 9.89 16.43
CA ALA A 266 -6.76 9.72 15.98
C ALA A 266 -6.71 8.72 14.82
N LEU A 267 -5.88 9.04 13.83
CA LEU A 267 -5.50 8.11 12.77
C LEU A 267 -4.07 7.67 13.04
N MET A 268 -3.84 6.35 13.07
CA MET A 268 -2.51 5.78 13.20
C MET A 268 -2.20 4.87 12.00
N CYS A 269 -1.01 5.04 11.41
CA CYS A 269 -0.50 4.11 10.43
C CYS A 269 -0.20 2.76 11.09
N ALA A 270 -0.56 1.64 10.44
CA ALA A 270 -0.16 0.32 10.91
C ALA A 270 1.37 0.11 10.97
N GLY A 271 2.12 0.97 10.28
CA GLY A 271 3.58 0.97 10.29
C GLY A 271 4.21 1.88 11.35
N ASN A 272 3.43 2.51 12.23
CA ASN A 272 3.99 3.35 13.29
C ASN A 272 5.02 2.56 14.11
N ARG A 273 6.15 3.19 14.45
CA ARG A 273 7.29 2.58 15.19
C ARG A 273 7.99 1.42 14.46
N ARG A 274 7.95 1.38 13.13
CA ARG A 274 8.66 0.34 12.35
C ARG A 274 10.18 0.41 12.53
N SER A 275 10.75 1.60 12.75
CA SER A 275 12.18 1.80 13.03
C SER A 275 12.68 0.97 14.21
N GLU A 276 11.91 0.89 15.30
CA GLU A 276 12.27 0.08 16.46
C GLU A 276 12.36 -1.42 16.11
N MET A 277 11.47 -1.91 15.24
CA MET A 277 11.55 -3.30 14.76
C MET A 277 12.82 -3.54 13.93
N ASN A 278 13.18 -2.58 13.07
CA ASN A 278 14.41 -2.62 12.26
C ASN A 278 15.68 -2.60 13.12
N GLU A 279 15.71 -1.74 14.13
CA GLU A 279 16.89 -1.47 14.96
C GLU A 279 17.10 -2.52 16.05
N GLN A 280 16.02 -2.95 16.71
CA GLN A 280 16.11 -3.77 17.92
C GLN A 280 15.89 -5.27 17.65
N VAL A 281 15.27 -5.64 16.53
CA VAL A 281 14.88 -7.02 16.26
C VAL A 281 15.49 -7.56 14.97
N LYS A 282 15.00 -7.12 13.82
CA LYS A 282 15.49 -7.53 12.50
C LYS A 282 15.00 -6.55 11.41
N PRO A 283 15.75 -6.38 10.32
CA PRO A 283 15.28 -5.60 9.17
C PRO A 283 13.98 -6.13 8.58
N VAL A 284 13.05 -5.21 8.32
CA VAL A 284 11.74 -5.41 7.73
C VAL A 284 11.52 -4.48 6.54
N LYS A 285 10.54 -4.78 5.69
CA LYS A 285 10.21 -3.92 4.54
C LYS A 285 9.14 -2.89 4.93
N GLY A 286 9.26 -1.70 4.35
CA GLY A 286 8.32 -0.60 4.52
C GLY A 286 9.00 0.70 4.91
N ILE A 287 8.23 1.77 4.98
CA ILE A 287 8.73 3.09 5.40
C ILE A 287 9.20 3.02 6.85
N ASN A 288 10.39 3.56 7.11
CA ASN A 288 11.06 3.47 8.41
C ASN A 288 10.52 4.50 9.41
N TRP A 289 9.21 4.48 9.66
CA TRP A 289 8.55 5.38 10.61
C TRP A 289 9.17 5.30 12.02
N ALA A 290 9.40 6.45 12.64
CA ALA A 290 9.55 6.54 14.08
C ALA A 290 8.16 6.43 14.76
N GLY A 291 7.99 7.06 15.92
CA GLY A 291 6.73 7.06 16.65
C GLY A 291 5.67 8.04 16.15
N GLY A 292 5.96 8.86 15.13
CA GLY A 292 5.11 9.97 14.71
C GLY A 292 4.11 9.67 13.60
N ALA A 293 3.94 8.42 13.20
CA ALA A 293 2.94 8.04 12.20
C ALA A 293 1.52 7.90 12.82
N ILE A 294 1.17 8.85 13.68
CA ILE A 294 -0.10 9.01 14.39
C ILE A 294 -0.38 10.49 14.60
N SER A 295 -1.64 10.90 14.44
CA SER A 295 -2.09 12.28 14.72
C SER A 295 -3.58 12.27 15.03
N ASN A 296 -4.03 13.24 15.84
CA ASN A 296 -5.43 13.37 16.26
C ASN A 296 -6.08 14.63 15.65
N ALA A 297 -7.35 14.53 15.27
CA ALA A 297 -8.10 15.65 14.70
C ALA A 297 -9.59 15.52 14.97
N VAL A 298 -10.31 16.64 14.85
CA VAL A 298 -11.77 16.67 14.73
C VAL A 298 -12.15 16.56 13.26
N TRP A 299 -12.88 15.50 12.90
CA TRP A 299 -13.35 15.23 11.55
C TRP A 299 -14.83 15.56 11.45
N GLU A 300 -15.21 16.37 10.47
CA GLU A 300 -16.60 16.79 10.30
C GLU A 300 -17.11 16.50 8.89
N GLY A 301 -18.36 16.05 8.82
CA GLY A 301 -19.03 15.68 7.58
C GLY A 301 -20.34 14.98 7.89
N VAL A 302 -20.58 13.84 7.25
CA VAL A 302 -21.84 13.08 7.41
C VAL A 302 -21.60 11.64 7.81
N SER A 303 -22.60 11.01 8.43
CA SER A 303 -22.55 9.61 8.86
C SER A 303 -22.53 8.67 7.65
N LEU A 304 -21.51 7.79 7.56
CA LEU A 304 -21.49 6.73 6.54
C LEU A 304 -22.74 5.86 6.66
N ARG A 305 -23.11 5.50 7.89
CA ARG A 305 -24.28 4.68 8.19
C ARG A 305 -25.56 5.26 7.60
N ASP A 306 -25.79 6.56 7.76
CA ASP A 306 -27.02 7.21 7.30
C ASP A 306 -27.07 7.26 5.77
N VAL A 307 -25.92 7.48 5.11
CA VAL A 307 -25.80 7.43 3.65
C VAL A 307 -26.08 6.01 3.13
N LEU A 308 -25.54 4.98 3.79
CA LEU A 308 -25.78 3.58 3.42
C LEU A 308 -27.27 3.19 3.56
N ILE A 309 -27.89 3.54 4.68
CA ILE A 309 -29.34 3.31 4.92
C ILE A 309 -30.17 4.05 3.86
N HIS A 310 -29.83 5.31 3.56
CA HIS A 310 -30.50 6.08 2.50
C HIS A 310 -30.37 5.44 1.11
N CYS A 311 -29.26 4.73 0.84
CA CYS A 311 -29.06 3.97 -0.40
C CYS A 311 -29.76 2.61 -0.41
N GLY A 312 -30.41 2.22 0.69
CA GLY A 312 -31.21 1.00 0.79
C GLY A 312 -30.47 -0.19 1.39
N VAL A 313 -29.38 0.04 2.14
CA VAL A 313 -28.81 -1.01 3.00
C VAL A 313 -29.80 -1.32 4.12
N ASP A 314 -30.29 -2.56 4.13
CA ASP A 314 -31.10 -3.14 5.20
C ASP A 314 -30.19 -3.87 6.20
N MET A 315 -30.33 -3.55 7.48
CA MET A 315 -29.54 -4.10 8.57
C MET A 315 -29.74 -5.61 8.79
N GLU A 316 -30.89 -6.14 8.38
CA GLU A 316 -31.28 -7.53 8.60
C GLU A 316 -31.09 -8.39 7.34
N HIS A 317 -31.29 -7.81 6.15
CA HIS A 317 -31.42 -8.57 4.90
C HIS A 317 -30.31 -8.29 3.85
N THR A 318 -29.36 -7.38 4.12
CA THR A 318 -28.29 -7.10 3.15
C THR A 318 -27.30 -8.26 3.06
N GLU A 319 -27.19 -8.87 1.88
CA GLU A 319 -26.25 -9.97 1.58
C GLU A 319 -24.77 -9.56 1.68
N GLY A 320 -24.47 -8.27 1.49
CA GLY A 320 -23.12 -7.74 1.58
C GLY A 320 -22.52 -7.90 2.99
N GLN A 321 -21.26 -8.34 3.06
CA GLN A 321 -20.52 -8.47 4.31
C GLN A 321 -19.46 -7.38 4.47
N HIS A 322 -19.20 -6.60 3.43
CA HIS A 322 -18.14 -5.60 3.38
C HIS A 322 -18.59 -4.31 2.71
N VAL A 323 -17.99 -3.20 3.13
CA VAL A 323 -18.06 -1.89 2.47
C VAL A 323 -16.69 -1.57 1.92
N ILE A 324 -16.57 -1.57 0.59
CA ILE A 324 -15.35 -1.21 -0.14
C ILE A 324 -15.35 0.31 -0.35
N PHE A 325 -14.23 0.95 -0.02
CA PHE A 325 -13.96 2.35 -0.29
C PHE A 325 -12.87 2.44 -1.35
N THR A 326 -13.09 3.28 -2.37
CA THR A 326 -12.14 3.52 -3.45
C THR A 326 -11.84 5.01 -3.55
N GLY A 327 -10.57 5.37 -3.54
CA GLY A 327 -10.08 6.74 -3.72
C GLY A 327 -9.75 7.05 -5.18
N ALA A 328 -9.61 8.33 -5.50
CA ALA A 328 -9.25 8.82 -6.84
C ALA A 328 -7.76 8.67 -7.17
N ASP A 329 -6.94 8.34 -6.16
CA ASP A 329 -5.52 8.11 -6.31
C ASP A 329 -5.26 6.80 -7.04
N ILE A 330 -4.51 6.89 -8.14
CA ILE A 330 -4.31 5.82 -9.11
C ILE A 330 -2.83 5.42 -9.13
N ASP A 331 -2.57 4.11 -9.13
CA ASP A 331 -1.23 3.59 -9.35
C ASP A 331 -0.82 3.65 -10.83
N ALA A 332 0.45 3.41 -11.12
CA ALA A 332 0.97 3.44 -12.49
C ALA A 332 0.33 2.38 -13.42
N THR A 333 -0.40 1.40 -12.89
CA THR A 333 -1.14 0.41 -13.68
C THR A 333 -2.55 0.90 -14.03
N GLY A 334 -2.97 2.05 -13.51
CA GLY A 334 -4.29 2.61 -13.70
C GLY A 334 -5.32 2.11 -12.68
N VAL A 335 -4.88 1.52 -11.57
CA VAL A 335 -5.75 0.96 -10.53
C VAL A 335 -5.84 1.92 -9.35
N ASN A 336 -7.06 2.24 -8.93
CA ASN A 336 -7.33 3.09 -7.79
C ASN A 336 -6.95 2.44 -6.46
N PHE A 337 -6.51 3.25 -5.50
CA PHE A 337 -6.43 2.82 -4.10
C PHE A 337 -7.80 2.40 -3.59
N SER A 338 -7.87 1.22 -2.99
CA SER A 338 -9.08 0.76 -2.31
C SER A 338 -8.79 -0.22 -1.18
N THR A 339 -9.74 -0.29 -0.26
CA THR A 339 -9.78 -1.22 0.88
C THR A 339 -11.23 -1.40 1.30
N SER A 340 -11.52 -2.35 2.18
CA SER A 340 -12.84 -2.49 2.79
C SER A 340 -12.79 -2.48 4.31
N ILE A 341 -13.98 -2.34 4.90
CA ILE A 341 -14.30 -2.72 6.27
C ILE A 341 -15.50 -3.68 6.26
N PRO A 342 -15.65 -4.55 7.27
CA PRO A 342 -16.89 -5.27 7.50
C PRO A 342 -18.14 -4.37 7.53
N LEU A 343 -19.23 -4.81 6.90
CA LEU A 343 -20.48 -4.07 6.85
C LEU A 343 -21.02 -3.79 8.25
N HIS A 344 -20.95 -4.77 9.16
CA HIS A 344 -21.42 -4.59 10.55
C HIS A 344 -20.75 -3.41 11.26
N MET A 345 -19.47 -3.13 10.99
CA MET A 345 -18.79 -1.94 11.54
C MET A 345 -19.28 -0.66 10.87
N ALA A 346 -19.54 -0.70 9.56
CA ALA A 346 -20.03 0.45 8.80
C ALA A 346 -21.42 0.92 9.22
N VAL A 347 -22.25 0.00 9.68
CA VAL A 347 -23.64 0.27 10.07
C VAL A 347 -23.88 0.31 11.58
N ASP A 348 -22.87 -0.02 12.39
CA ASP A 348 -22.92 0.13 13.85
C ASP A 348 -23.01 1.62 14.23
N PRO A 349 -24.08 2.05 14.95
CA PRO A 349 -24.18 3.40 15.49
C PRO A 349 -22.99 3.84 16.35
N GLY A 350 -22.33 2.89 17.03
CA GLY A 350 -21.18 3.13 17.90
C GLY A 350 -19.89 3.45 17.16
N SER A 351 -19.71 2.95 15.93
CA SER A 351 -18.50 3.17 15.12
C SER A 351 -18.31 4.62 14.70
N ARG A 352 -19.40 5.39 14.58
CA ARG A 352 -19.40 6.81 14.20
C ARG A 352 -18.49 7.14 13.00
N ILE A 353 -18.54 6.32 11.96
CA ILE A 353 -17.73 6.51 10.74
C ILE A 353 -18.22 7.73 9.96
N VAL A 354 -17.28 8.61 9.61
CA VAL A 354 -17.58 9.91 8.97
C VAL A 354 -17.13 9.89 7.51
N LEU A 355 -18.01 10.32 6.61
CA LEU A 355 -17.63 10.85 5.31
C LEU A 355 -17.29 12.33 5.51
N ALA A 356 -16.01 12.60 5.78
CA ALA A 356 -15.53 13.90 6.22
C ALA A 356 -15.21 14.82 5.04
N THR A 357 -15.62 16.08 5.17
CA THR A 357 -15.25 17.19 4.26
C THR A 357 -14.39 18.23 4.97
N HIS A 358 -14.37 18.20 6.31
CA HIS A 358 -13.61 19.13 7.14
C HIS A 358 -12.75 18.39 8.17
N MET A 359 -11.65 19.04 8.55
CA MET A 359 -10.67 18.60 9.51
C MET A 359 -10.22 19.80 10.35
N ASN A 360 -10.41 19.70 11.67
CA ASN A 360 -10.14 20.76 12.65
C ASN A 360 -10.82 22.11 12.29
N GLY A 361 -12.11 22.05 11.95
CA GLY A 361 -12.92 23.24 11.63
C GLY A 361 -12.59 23.93 10.29
N ARG A 362 -11.72 23.34 9.46
CA ARG A 362 -11.39 23.85 8.11
C ARG A 362 -11.68 22.77 7.07
N ALA A 363 -11.84 23.17 5.81
CA ALA A 363 -11.91 22.21 4.71
C ALA A 363 -10.70 21.28 4.74
N LEU A 364 -10.89 20.02 4.32
CA LEU A 364 -9.80 19.05 4.26
C LEU A 364 -8.60 19.61 3.47
N PRO A 365 -7.37 19.48 3.99
CA PRO A 365 -6.19 19.73 3.18
C PRO A 365 -6.06 18.69 2.05
N LEU A 366 -5.39 19.07 0.96
CA LEU A 366 -5.18 18.21 -0.23
C LEU A 366 -4.57 16.85 0.15
N ASP A 367 -3.52 16.84 0.99
CA ASP A 367 -2.84 15.62 1.47
C ASP A 367 -3.72 14.69 2.30
N HIS A 368 -4.79 15.24 2.89
CA HIS A 368 -5.67 14.53 3.81
C HIS A 368 -7.02 14.16 3.18
N GLY A 369 -7.14 14.28 1.85
CA GLY A 369 -8.26 13.73 1.10
C GLY A 369 -9.30 14.74 0.68
N TYR A 370 -8.95 16.02 0.50
CA TYR A 370 -9.84 16.99 -0.12
C TYR A 370 -10.42 16.47 -1.46
N PRO A 371 -11.72 16.61 -1.73
CA PRO A 371 -12.71 17.27 -0.90
C PRO A 371 -13.46 16.34 0.06
N LEU A 372 -13.27 15.03 -0.07
CA LEU A 372 -14.02 14.02 0.67
C LEU A 372 -13.12 12.83 1.02
N ARG A 373 -13.17 12.41 2.29
CA ARG A 373 -12.55 11.16 2.74
C ARG A 373 -13.51 10.36 3.60
N VAL A 374 -13.26 9.07 3.77
CA VAL A 374 -13.80 8.31 4.90
C VAL A 374 -12.83 8.36 6.09
N VAL A 375 -13.38 8.47 7.30
CA VAL A 375 -12.67 8.37 8.58
C VAL A 375 -13.32 7.25 9.37
N VAL A 376 -12.53 6.20 9.66
CA VAL A 376 -12.96 5.01 10.40
C VAL A 376 -12.27 5.03 11.78
N PRO A 377 -12.92 5.55 12.84
CA PRO A 377 -12.32 5.61 14.17
C PRO A 377 -11.91 4.23 14.69
N GLY A 378 -10.75 4.14 15.35
CA GLY A 378 -10.23 2.90 15.95
C GLY A 378 -9.63 1.88 14.97
N ALA A 379 -9.87 2.03 13.67
CA ALA A 379 -9.23 1.22 12.65
C ALA A 379 -7.85 1.79 12.25
N PRO A 380 -6.94 0.96 11.71
CA PRO A 380 -5.72 1.48 11.10
C PRO A 380 -6.05 2.47 9.98
N ALA A 381 -5.28 3.55 9.89
CA ALA A 381 -5.58 4.68 9.00
C ALA A 381 -5.70 4.31 7.51
N VAL A 382 -5.14 3.17 7.10
CA VAL A 382 -5.32 2.62 5.75
C VAL A 382 -6.81 2.42 5.40
N ARG A 383 -7.66 2.13 6.39
CA ARG A 383 -9.12 1.95 6.21
C ARG A 383 -9.87 3.27 6.03
N SER A 384 -9.21 4.39 6.31
CA SER A 384 -9.74 5.75 6.14
C SER A 384 -9.34 6.31 4.77
N VAL A 385 -9.96 5.81 3.69
CA VAL A 385 -9.64 6.19 2.30
C VAL A 385 -9.82 7.69 2.06
N LYS A 386 -8.80 8.30 1.44
CA LYS A 386 -8.77 9.71 1.02
C LYS A 386 -9.29 9.86 -0.41
N TRP A 387 -9.69 11.07 -0.80
CA TRP A 387 -10.11 11.38 -2.17
C TRP A 387 -11.22 10.44 -2.66
N LEU A 388 -12.22 10.21 -1.81
CA LEU A 388 -13.19 9.12 -1.93
C LEU A 388 -14.07 9.26 -3.18
N GLU A 389 -14.01 8.31 -4.11
CA GLU A 389 -14.83 8.30 -5.33
C GLU A 389 -16.01 7.33 -5.27
N SER A 390 -15.84 6.20 -4.59
CA SER A 390 -16.92 5.22 -4.48
C SER A 390 -16.94 4.43 -3.19
N ILE A 391 -18.16 4.04 -2.82
CA ILE A 391 -18.51 3.19 -1.69
C ILE A 391 -19.35 2.03 -2.23
N THR A 392 -18.87 0.79 -2.09
CA THR A 392 -19.55 -0.38 -2.64
C THR A 392 -19.82 -1.39 -1.54
N VAL A 393 -21.10 -1.73 -1.32
CA VAL A 393 -21.48 -2.86 -0.47
C VAL A 393 -21.29 -4.15 -1.27
N SER A 394 -20.48 -5.06 -0.72
CA SER A 394 -19.97 -6.25 -1.40
C SER A 394 -20.06 -7.48 -0.50
N THR A 395 -20.27 -8.65 -1.09
CA THR A 395 -20.18 -9.95 -0.39
C THR A 395 -18.75 -10.30 -0.04
N GLU A 396 -17.79 -9.82 -0.83
CA GLU A 396 -16.35 -10.06 -0.66
C GLU A 396 -15.62 -8.80 -0.19
N GLU A 397 -14.48 -9.01 0.47
CA GLU A 397 -13.51 -7.96 0.76
C GLU A 397 -13.04 -7.23 -0.52
N SER A 398 -12.46 -6.04 -0.35
CA SER A 398 -11.81 -5.33 -1.46
C SER A 398 -10.76 -6.25 -2.10
N PRO A 399 -10.78 -6.43 -3.43
CA PRO A 399 -9.79 -7.25 -4.14
C PRO A 399 -8.42 -6.56 -4.26
N SER A 400 -8.31 -5.34 -3.75
CA SER A 400 -7.11 -4.52 -3.88
C SER A 400 -5.87 -5.14 -3.25
N HIS A 401 -4.70 -4.89 -3.83
CA HIS A 401 -3.41 -5.28 -3.28
C HIS A 401 -3.26 -4.83 -1.82
N TRP A 402 -3.60 -3.57 -1.49
CA TRP A 402 -3.47 -3.03 -0.14
C TRP A 402 -4.43 -3.67 0.88
N HIS A 403 -5.45 -4.41 0.44
CA HIS A 403 -6.35 -5.14 1.33
C HIS A 403 -5.99 -6.63 1.41
N GLN A 404 -5.63 -7.23 0.28
CA GLN A 404 -5.38 -8.66 0.16
C GLN A 404 -3.95 -9.06 0.51
N LYS A 405 -2.98 -8.19 0.24
CA LYS A 405 -1.53 -8.51 0.27
C LYS A 405 -0.71 -7.53 1.11
N ASP A 406 -1.36 -6.66 1.87
CA ASP A 406 -0.72 -5.75 2.82
C ASP A 406 -1.61 -5.57 4.06
N TYR A 407 -1.09 -4.91 5.10
CA TYR A 407 -1.81 -4.61 6.35
C TYR A 407 -2.43 -5.84 7.02
N ARG A 408 -1.61 -6.91 7.12
CA ARG A 408 -1.88 -8.17 7.81
C ARG A 408 -0.74 -8.46 8.79
N ALA A 409 -1.07 -9.04 9.95
CA ALA A 409 -0.09 -9.37 10.98
C ALA A 409 0.28 -10.85 10.91
N PHE A 410 1.57 -11.15 10.91
CA PHE A 410 2.08 -12.52 10.87
C PHE A 410 2.84 -12.87 12.14
N ASN A 411 2.92 -14.17 12.44
CA ASN A 411 3.79 -14.66 13.50
C ASN A 411 5.27 -14.33 13.19
N PRO A 412 6.11 -13.98 14.19
CA PRO A 412 7.52 -13.63 13.97
C PRO A 412 8.37 -14.68 13.25
N SER A 413 7.95 -15.96 13.27
CA SER A 413 8.57 -17.07 12.55
C SER A 413 8.39 -17.02 11.03
N LYS A 414 7.41 -16.25 10.53
CA LYS A 414 7.17 -16.10 9.09
C LYS A 414 8.26 -15.25 8.44
N THR A 415 8.62 -15.62 7.23
CA THR A 415 9.53 -14.93 6.32
C THR A 415 8.79 -14.52 5.04
N TRP A 416 9.43 -13.76 4.15
CA TRP A 416 8.82 -13.41 2.87
C TRP A 416 8.48 -14.62 2.01
N GLU A 417 9.26 -15.69 2.11
CA GLU A 417 9.09 -16.93 1.36
C GLU A 417 7.99 -17.83 1.94
N THR A 418 7.63 -17.65 3.22
CA THR A 418 6.70 -18.53 3.96
C THR A 418 5.42 -17.83 4.40
N ALA A 419 5.31 -16.52 4.16
CA ALA A 419 4.13 -15.72 4.43
C ALA A 419 3.04 -16.05 3.40
N ASP A 420 1.88 -16.47 3.90
CA ASP A 420 0.68 -16.64 3.10
C ASP A 420 -0.38 -15.65 3.59
N PHE A 421 -0.60 -14.59 2.84
CA PHE A 421 -1.54 -13.52 3.18
C PHE A 421 -2.99 -14.01 3.34
N ALA A 422 -3.38 -15.11 2.67
CA ALA A 422 -4.72 -15.66 2.85
C ALA A 422 -4.95 -16.21 4.27
N THR A 423 -3.87 -16.56 4.99
CA THR A 423 -3.95 -17.15 6.34
C THR A 423 -3.97 -16.14 7.48
N ALA A 424 -3.69 -14.86 7.21
CA ALA A 424 -3.68 -13.81 8.22
C ALA A 424 -4.81 -12.81 7.93
N PRO A 425 -5.77 -12.55 8.83
CA PRO A 425 -6.87 -11.63 8.53
C PRO A 425 -6.37 -10.18 8.34
N PRO A 426 -7.08 -9.33 7.56
CA PRO A 426 -6.78 -7.91 7.52
C PRO A 426 -6.86 -7.29 8.91
N VAL A 427 -5.98 -6.32 9.16
CA VAL A 427 -6.06 -5.54 10.40
C VAL A 427 -7.23 -4.55 10.29
N TYR A 428 -8.18 -4.68 11.21
CA TYR A 428 -9.36 -3.81 11.35
C TYR A 428 -9.35 -2.98 12.65
N SER A 429 -8.54 -3.36 13.63
CA SER A 429 -8.31 -2.62 14.86
C SER A 429 -6.82 -2.64 15.21
N LEU A 430 -6.37 -1.63 15.94
CA LEU A 430 -4.99 -1.53 16.40
C LEU A 430 -4.91 -1.91 17.89
N PRO A 431 -3.82 -2.59 18.32
CA PRO A 431 -3.60 -2.83 19.74
C PRO A 431 -3.27 -1.51 20.46
N VAL A 432 -3.39 -1.52 21.79
CA VAL A 432 -2.96 -0.41 22.64
C VAL A 432 -1.50 -0.04 22.34
N THR A 433 -1.23 1.26 22.25
CA THR A 433 0.12 1.77 22.06
C THR A 433 0.37 3.02 22.93
N SER A 434 1.64 3.29 23.19
CA SER A 434 2.09 4.52 23.85
C SER A 434 3.55 4.81 23.49
N ALA A 435 3.91 6.08 23.50
CA ALA A 435 5.29 6.53 23.31
C ALA A 435 5.58 7.77 24.16
N PHE A 436 6.83 7.89 24.63
CA PHE A 436 7.34 9.17 25.16
C PHE A 436 7.76 10.05 23.99
N CYS A 437 7.32 11.31 24.03
CA CYS A 437 7.58 12.30 22.99
C CYS A 437 8.64 13.33 23.44
N ASP A 438 8.75 13.56 24.76
CA ASP A 438 9.66 14.52 25.37
C ASP A 438 9.99 14.09 26.82
N PRO A 439 11.27 13.92 27.18
CA PRO A 439 12.45 13.90 26.30
C PRO A 439 12.52 12.61 25.44
N GLN A 440 13.34 12.64 24.39
CA GLN A 440 13.66 11.49 23.55
C GLN A 440 14.91 10.73 24.02
N ASP A 441 15.10 9.52 23.49
CA ASP A 441 16.31 8.74 23.77
C ASP A 441 17.57 9.49 23.31
N GLY A 442 18.55 9.58 24.20
CA GLY A 442 19.78 10.37 23.99
C GLY A 442 19.70 11.85 24.38
N ASP A 443 18.53 12.39 24.75
CA ASP A 443 18.42 13.79 25.18
C ASP A 443 19.14 14.04 26.50
N THR A 444 19.86 15.18 26.57
CA THR A 444 20.40 15.70 27.84
C THR A 444 19.37 16.64 28.48
N VAL A 445 18.79 16.22 29.60
CA VAL A 445 17.77 17.00 30.31
C VAL A 445 18.26 17.59 31.63
N ARG A 446 17.76 18.78 31.95
CA ARG A 446 18.01 19.43 33.24
C ARG A 446 16.85 19.17 34.20
N ALA A 447 17.14 18.54 35.34
CA ALA A 447 16.16 18.39 36.41
C ALA A 447 15.76 19.77 36.98
N LYS A 448 14.46 20.00 37.15
CA LYS A 448 13.89 21.17 37.82
C LYS A 448 13.41 20.74 39.20
N ASN A 449 14.02 21.27 40.26
CA ASN A 449 13.73 20.89 41.65
C ASN A 449 13.80 19.37 41.88
N GLY A 450 14.78 18.68 41.28
CA GLY A 450 14.92 17.23 41.37
C GLY A 450 13.95 16.41 40.51
N HIS A 451 13.11 17.05 39.70
CA HIS A 451 12.10 16.39 38.85
C HIS A 451 12.38 16.59 37.36
N ILE A 452 11.98 15.60 36.55
CA ILE A 452 11.97 15.64 35.08
C ILE A 452 10.52 15.41 34.65
N LEU A 453 10.01 16.27 33.78
CA LEU A 453 8.67 16.11 33.20
C LEU A 453 8.79 15.20 31.98
N LEU A 454 8.02 14.11 31.98
CA LEU A 454 7.87 13.23 30.83
C LEU A 454 6.52 13.49 30.18
N LYS A 455 6.51 13.64 28.85
CA LYS A 455 5.28 13.76 28.06
C LYS A 455 5.25 12.66 27.02
N GLY A 456 4.06 12.22 26.70
CA GLY A 456 3.84 11.17 25.73
C GLY A 456 2.39 11.09 25.32
N GLU A 457 2.13 10.10 24.48
CA GLU A 457 0.80 9.77 23.98
C GLU A 457 0.44 8.33 24.33
N ARG A 458 -0.86 8.06 24.35
CA ARG A 458 -1.43 6.72 24.50
C ARG A 458 -2.67 6.64 23.60
N PHE A 459 -2.76 5.57 22.82
CA PHE A 459 -3.86 5.30 21.89
C PHE A 459 -4.40 3.88 22.10
#